data_AF-A0A1B6LD31-F1
#
_entry.id   AF-A0A1B6LD31-F1
#
_cell.length_a   1.000
_cell.length_b   1.000
_cell.length_c   1.000
_cell.angle_alpha   90.00
_cell.angle_beta   90.00
_cell.angle_gamma   90.00
#
_symmetry.space_group_name_H-M   'P 1'
#
loop_
_entity.id
_entity.type
_entity.pdbx_description
1 polymer ?
#
loop_
_entity_poly.entity_id
_entity_poly.type
_entity_poly.pdbx_seq_one_letter_code
_entity_poly.pdbx_strand_id
1 'polypeptide(L)'
;YHKVHQMMRSGGEGYPEYSAFPQHKVVSISAGEGKKVTTVSPDGVEVVHQVSLVAILIGSRPDLSFLPPEFQDGQALAVDPEKSLDCRSNPISVDSWSHSVSGAPAGLYAMGPLSGDNFVRFLVGGALAIASDIYRQRKELIATHCV
;
A
#
# COMPACT_ATOMS: atom_id res chain seq x y z
N TYR A 1 -8.60 -19.46 -1.12
CA TYR A 1 -8.24 -18.93 -2.45
C TYR A 1 -9.12 -19.44 -3.59
N HIS A 2 -9.36 -20.75 -3.74
CA HIS A 2 -10.14 -21.28 -4.87
C HIS A 2 -11.53 -20.65 -5.06
N LYS A 3 -12.32 -20.52 -3.97
CA LYS A 3 -13.68 -19.94 -4.04
C LYS A 3 -13.70 -18.45 -4.38
N VAL A 4 -12.77 -17.67 -3.84
CA VAL A 4 -12.60 -16.24 -4.18
C VAL A 4 -12.27 -16.10 -5.67
N HIS A 5 -11.37 -16.93 -6.18
CA HIS A 5 -11.01 -16.93 -7.59
C HIS A 5 -12.19 -17.34 -8.49
N GLN A 6 -13.05 -18.28 -8.07
CA GLN A 6 -14.32 -18.55 -8.76
C GLN A 6 -15.23 -17.32 -8.79
N MET A 7 -15.43 -16.65 -7.65
CA MET A 7 -16.24 -15.44 -7.56
C MET A 7 -15.67 -14.29 -8.41
N MET A 8 -14.35 -14.13 -8.49
CA MET A 8 -13.72 -13.14 -9.36
C MET A 8 -13.97 -13.41 -10.84
N ARG A 9 -13.99 -14.68 -11.26
CA ARG A 9 -14.27 -15.07 -12.65
C ARG A 9 -15.74 -14.90 -13.02
N SER A 10 -16.65 -15.20 -12.10
CA SER A 10 -18.08 -15.10 -12.32
C SER A 10 -18.64 -13.70 -12.01
N GLY A 11 -17.80 -12.72 -11.69
CA GLY A 11 -18.27 -11.38 -11.29
C GLY A 11 -19.09 -11.36 -9.99
N GLY A 12 -18.96 -12.40 -9.15
CA GLY A 12 -19.76 -12.60 -7.95
C GLY A 12 -21.01 -13.46 -8.18
N GLU A 13 -21.30 -13.88 -9.41
CA GLU A 13 -22.43 -14.77 -9.69
C GLU A 13 -22.23 -16.15 -9.04
N GLY A 14 -23.27 -16.66 -8.38
CA GLY A 14 -23.31 -18.03 -7.84
C GLY A 14 -22.96 -18.17 -6.34
N TYR A 15 -22.92 -17.08 -5.56
CA TYR A 15 -22.83 -17.16 -4.10
C TYR A 15 -24.06 -16.50 -3.44
N PRO A 16 -24.97 -17.25 -2.80
CA PRO A 16 -26.27 -16.73 -2.35
C PRO A 16 -26.22 -15.56 -1.37
N GLU A 17 -25.15 -15.46 -0.58
CA GLU A 17 -25.01 -14.47 0.49
C GLU A 17 -24.13 -13.27 0.07
N TYR A 18 -23.71 -13.20 -1.20
CA TYR A 18 -22.87 -12.13 -1.72
C TYR A 18 -23.48 -11.51 -2.97
N SER A 19 -23.63 -10.19 -2.95
CA SER A 19 -24.09 -9.41 -4.10
C SER A 19 -22.99 -8.44 -4.51
N ALA A 20 -22.43 -8.63 -5.69
CA ALA A 20 -21.46 -7.71 -6.26
C ALA A 20 -22.17 -6.52 -6.92
N PHE A 21 -21.60 -5.32 -6.73
CA PHE A 21 -22.03 -4.09 -7.40
C PHE A 21 -20.91 -3.58 -8.29
N PRO A 22 -20.58 -4.29 -9.39
CA PRO A 22 -19.48 -3.90 -10.27
C PRO A 22 -19.73 -2.50 -10.84
N GLN A 23 -18.66 -1.71 -10.95
CA GLN A 23 -18.67 -0.35 -11.51
C GLN A 23 -19.58 0.68 -10.79
N HIS A 24 -20.22 0.30 -9.68
CA HIS A 24 -20.96 1.24 -8.86
C HIS A 24 -20.01 2.12 -8.06
N LYS A 25 -20.41 3.38 -7.84
CA LYS A 25 -19.67 4.33 -7.00
C LYS A 25 -20.45 4.58 -5.72
N VAL A 26 -19.78 4.52 -4.56
CA VAL A 26 -20.37 4.96 -3.30
C VAL A 26 -20.36 6.48 -3.26
N VAL A 27 -21.53 7.10 -3.08
CA VAL A 27 -21.68 8.58 -3.03
C VAL A 27 -22.04 9.10 -1.65
N SER A 28 -22.62 8.28 -0.79
CA SER A 28 -22.86 8.66 0.60
C SER A 28 -22.84 7.45 1.53
N ILE A 29 -22.38 7.69 2.76
CA ILE A 29 -22.45 6.75 3.87
C ILE A 29 -23.07 7.52 5.03
N SER A 30 -24.23 7.08 5.50
CA SER A 30 -24.94 7.69 6.63
C SER A 30 -24.98 6.71 7.79
N ALA A 31 -24.41 7.12 8.92
CA ALA A 31 -24.45 6.35 10.18
C ALA A 31 -25.59 6.78 11.12
N GLY A 32 -26.41 7.75 10.70
CA GLY A 32 -27.55 8.27 11.47
C GLY A 32 -28.76 7.32 11.44
N GLU A 33 -29.97 7.89 11.37
CA GLU A 33 -31.21 7.09 11.37
C GLU A 33 -31.24 6.08 10.23
N GLY A 34 -31.09 4.82 10.59
CA GLY A 34 -31.18 3.68 9.70
C GLY A 34 -29.96 3.45 8.83
N LYS A 35 -28.70 3.73 9.26
CA LYS A 35 -27.45 3.22 8.65
C LYS A 35 -27.52 2.85 7.16
N LYS A 36 -27.20 3.78 6.25
CA LYS A 36 -27.42 3.62 4.80
C LYS A 36 -26.15 3.88 4.00
N VAL A 37 -26.06 3.22 2.84
CA VAL A 37 -25.06 3.53 1.81
C VAL A 37 -25.80 3.83 0.52
N THR A 38 -25.50 4.96 -0.12
CA THR A 38 -26.00 5.26 -1.45
C THR A 38 -24.92 4.95 -2.48
N THR A 39 -25.31 4.20 -3.51
CA THR A 39 -24.46 3.89 -4.66
C THR A 39 -25.06 4.44 -5.96
N VAL A 40 -24.22 4.86 -6.89
CA VAL A 40 -24.59 5.23 -8.26
C VAL A 40 -24.13 4.14 -9.21
N SER A 41 -25.04 3.61 -10.04
CA SER A 41 -24.73 2.65 -11.10
C SER A 41 -24.01 3.32 -12.29
N PRO A 42 -23.43 2.55 -13.23
CA PRO A 42 -22.84 3.11 -14.45
C PRO A 42 -23.81 3.95 -15.29
N ASP A 43 -25.10 3.63 -15.24
CA ASP A 43 -26.18 4.35 -15.94
C ASP A 43 -26.62 5.62 -15.20
N GLY A 44 -25.98 5.97 -14.08
CA GLY A 44 -26.30 7.14 -13.27
C GLY A 44 -27.46 6.95 -12.30
N VAL A 45 -27.95 5.72 -12.10
CA VAL A 45 -29.07 5.43 -11.19
C VAL A 45 -28.57 5.34 -9.76
N GLU A 46 -29.16 6.15 -8.87
CA GLU A 46 -28.91 6.08 -7.43
C GLU A 46 -29.75 4.99 -6.74
N VAL A 47 -29.10 4.20 -5.90
CA VAL A 47 -29.73 3.15 -5.09
C VAL A 47 -29.27 3.28 -3.65
N VAL A 48 -30.23 3.24 -2.71
CA VAL A 48 -29.98 3.30 -1.28
C VAL A 48 -30.04 1.90 -0.68
N HIS A 49 -28.95 1.49 -0.01
CA HIS A 49 -28.81 0.21 0.65
C HIS A 49 -28.91 0.38 2.16
N GLN A 50 -29.82 -0.37 2.78
CA GLN A 50 -29.89 -0.50 4.23
C GLN A 50 -28.80 -1.46 4.69
N VAL A 51 -27.90 -1.01 5.57
CA VAL A 51 -26.74 -1.83 6.01
C VAL A 51 -26.61 -1.84 7.53
N SER A 52 -25.94 -2.85 8.07
CA SER A 52 -25.60 -2.92 9.50
C SER A 52 -24.18 -2.43 9.79
N LEU A 53 -23.28 -2.56 8.81
CA LEU A 53 -21.85 -2.26 8.87
C LEU A 53 -21.33 -1.89 7.48
N VAL A 54 -20.35 -0.99 7.44
CA VAL A 54 -19.59 -0.65 6.22
C VAL A 54 -18.10 -0.80 6.52
N ALA A 55 -17.39 -1.54 5.67
CA ALA A 55 -15.93 -1.64 5.71
C ALA A 55 -15.35 -1.01 4.45
N ILE A 56 -14.47 -0.02 4.61
CA ILE A 56 -13.83 0.70 3.50
C ILE A 56 -12.43 0.13 3.29
N LEU A 57 -12.22 -0.58 2.18
CA LEU A 57 -10.99 -1.30 1.87
C LEU A 57 -10.45 -0.89 0.49
N ILE A 58 -10.25 0.41 0.27
CA ILE A 58 -9.86 1.00 -1.03
C ILE A 58 -8.34 1.17 -1.19
N GLY A 59 -7.55 0.57 -0.29
CA GLY A 59 -6.10 0.72 -0.22
C GLY A 59 -5.65 1.64 0.91
N SER A 60 -4.35 1.92 0.94
CA SER A 60 -3.69 2.75 1.96
C SER A 60 -2.72 3.70 1.29
N ARG A 61 -2.55 4.90 1.88
CA ARG A 61 -1.50 5.84 1.53
C ARG A 61 -0.60 6.02 2.75
N PRO A 62 0.73 5.85 2.63
CA PRO A 62 1.63 6.13 3.75
C PRO A 62 1.60 7.63 4.07
N ASP A 63 1.68 7.95 5.36
CA ASP A 63 1.96 9.30 5.84
C ASP A 63 3.46 9.35 6.19
N LEU A 64 4.21 10.11 5.40
CA LEU A 64 5.65 10.29 5.53
C LEU A 64 5.99 11.75 5.86
N SER A 65 5.03 12.51 6.41
CA SER A 65 5.18 13.93 6.72
C SER A 65 6.21 14.20 7.82
N PHE A 66 6.64 13.15 8.51
CA PHE A 66 7.75 13.16 9.46
C PHE A 66 9.13 13.26 8.79
N LEU A 67 9.23 12.99 7.49
CA LEU A 67 10.48 13.13 6.75
C LEU A 67 10.85 14.61 6.58
N PRO A 68 12.15 14.92 6.45
CA PRO A 68 12.61 16.26 6.12
C PRO A 68 11.86 16.88 4.91
N PRO A 69 11.55 18.20 4.93
CA PRO A 69 10.72 18.84 3.91
C PRO A 69 11.22 18.67 2.47
N GLU A 70 12.54 18.53 2.27
CA GLU A 70 13.14 18.27 0.97
C GLU A 70 12.65 16.98 0.31
N PHE A 71 12.19 16.01 1.10
CA PHE A 71 11.64 14.76 0.59
C PHE A 71 10.16 14.83 0.22
N GLN A 72 9.50 15.96 0.49
CA GLN A 72 8.13 16.23 0.06
C GLN A 72 7.14 15.09 0.42
N ASP A 73 7.06 14.72 1.71
CA ASP A 73 6.22 13.60 2.17
C ASP A 73 6.57 12.26 1.46
N GLY A 74 7.87 12.06 1.20
CA GLY A 74 8.42 10.90 0.49
C GLY A 74 8.27 10.93 -1.03
N GLN A 75 7.60 11.93 -1.61
CA GLN A 75 7.41 12.05 -3.06
C GLN A 75 8.75 12.15 -3.81
N ALA A 76 9.74 12.87 -3.26
CA ALA A 76 11.06 13.00 -3.89
C ALA A 76 11.89 11.71 -3.83
N LEU A 77 11.47 10.72 -3.04
CA LEU A 77 12.12 9.42 -2.86
C LEU A 77 11.43 8.31 -3.67
N ALA A 78 10.35 8.63 -4.38
CA ALA A 78 9.64 7.67 -5.22
C ALA A 78 10.49 7.23 -6.43
N VAL A 79 10.16 6.07 -7.02
CA VAL A 79 10.77 5.62 -8.29
C VAL A 79 10.61 6.68 -9.39
N ASP A 80 9.44 7.30 -9.46
CA ASP A 80 9.14 8.42 -10.35
C ASP A 80 8.61 9.61 -9.52
N PRO A 81 9.44 10.64 -9.27
CA PRO A 81 9.04 11.80 -8.47
C PRO A 81 7.86 12.61 -9.05
N GLU A 82 7.52 12.44 -10.33
CA GLU A 82 6.42 13.16 -10.98
C GLU A 82 5.04 12.47 -10.80
N LYS A 83 5.02 11.23 -10.29
CA LYS A 83 3.78 10.46 -10.06
C LYS A 83 3.50 10.35 -8.58
N SER A 84 2.23 10.38 -8.17
CA SER A 84 1.90 10.24 -6.74
C SER A 84 2.49 8.98 -6.13
N LEU A 85 3.15 9.10 -4.97
CA LEU A 85 3.68 7.97 -4.21
C LEU A 85 2.57 6.97 -3.84
N ASP A 86 2.76 5.70 -4.19
CA ASP A 86 1.86 4.61 -3.82
C ASP A 86 2.58 3.26 -3.76
N CYS A 87 2.11 2.35 -2.90
CA CYS A 87 2.78 1.07 -2.68
C CYS A 87 2.67 0.07 -3.84
N ARG A 88 1.97 0.38 -4.92
CA ARG A 88 1.71 -0.56 -6.03
C ARG A 88 2.35 -0.12 -7.34
N SER A 89 2.21 1.15 -7.71
CA SER A 89 2.57 1.66 -9.03
C SER A 89 3.79 2.56 -9.00
N ASN A 90 3.98 3.29 -7.89
CA ASN A 90 5.12 4.18 -7.70
C ASN A 90 5.63 4.15 -6.25
N PRO A 91 6.28 3.05 -5.80
CA PRO A 91 6.80 2.93 -4.45
C PRO A 91 8.05 3.80 -4.23
N ILE A 92 8.55 3.82 -2.99
CA ILE A 92 9.87 4.38 -2.67
C ILE A 92 10.95 3.61 -3.43
N SER A 93 11.86 4.34 -4.04
CA SER A 93 12.99 3.79 -4.77
C SER A 93 14.00 3.21 -3.80
N VAL A 94 14.22 1.90 -3.85
CA VAL A 94 15.18 1.18 -3.01
C VAL A 94 16.12 0.33 -3.83
N ASP A 95 17.35 0.17 -3.35
CA ASP A 95 18.25 -0.85 -3.87
C ASP A 95 17.68 -2.25 -3.60
N SER A 96 17.64 -3.10 -4.63
CA SER A 96 16.96 -4.39 -4.57
C SER A 96 17.61 -5.43 -3.64
N TRP A 97 18.86 -5.20 -3.20
CA TRP A 97 19.59 -6.14 -2.36
C TRP A 97 19.72 -5.69 -0.90
N SER A 98 19.97 -4.39 -0.69
CA SER A 98 20.16 -3.78 0.62
C SER A 98 18.89 -3.13 1.18
N HIS A 99 17.91 -2.84 0.33
CA HIS A 99 16.75 -2.00 0.65
C HIS A 99 17.09 -0.57 1.09
N SER A 100 18.31 -0.09 0.80
CA SER A 100 18.68 1.31 1.02
C SER A 100 17.89 2.23 0.09
N VAL A 101 17.43 3.37 0.62
CA VAL A 101 16.62 4.32 -0.16
C VAL A 101 17.52 5.10 -1.12
N SER A 102 17.17 5.05 -2.40
CA SER A 102 17.88 5.79 -3.44
C SER A 102 17.60 7.29 -3.32
N GLY A 103 18.64 8.12 -3.44
CA GLY A 103 18.50 9.58 -3.35
C GLY A 103 18.35 10.13 -1.93
N ALA A 104 18.46 9.29 -0.90
CA ALA A 104 18.50 9.69 0.50
C ALA A 104 19.94 9.62 1.09
N PRO A 105 20.20 10.30 2.22
CA PRO A 105 21.42 10.09 3.00
C PRO A 105 21.61 8.63 3.40
N ALA A 106 22.87 8.23 3.56
CA ALA A 106 23.22 6.88 4.02
C ALA A 106 22.53 6.56 5.36
N GLY A 107 22.05 5.32 5.48
CA GLY A 107 21.35 4.85 6.67
C GLY A 107 19.82 4.92 6.61
N LEU A 108 19.23 5.45 5.53
CA LEU A 108 17.80 5.36 5.29
C LEU A 108 17.45 4.10 4.47
N TYR A 109 16.48 3.33 4.96
CA TYR A 109 16.00 2.10 4.33
C TYR A 109 14.47 2.09 4.28
N ALA A 110 13.90 1.39 3.30
CA ALA A 110 12.47 1.16 3.21
C ALA A 110 12.17 -0.31 2.87
N MET A 111 11.11 -0.86 3.46
CA MET A 111 10.68 -2.23 3.23
C MET A 111 9.16 -2.35 3.34
N GLY A 112 8.62 -3.49 2.89
CA GLY A 112 7.18 -3.73 2.92
C GLY A 112 6.45 -2.88 1.88
N PRO A 113 5.22 -2.41 2.15
CA PRO A 113 4.45 -1.64 1.17
C PRO A 113 5.18 -0.41 0.64
N LEU A 114 6.04 0.24 1.44
CA LEU A 114 6.82 1.39 0.99
C LEU A 114 7.77 1.04 -0.17
N SER A 115 8.33 -0.17 -0.21
CA SER A 115 9.21 -0.66 -1.28
C SER A 115 8.46 -1.43 -2.38
N GLY A 116 7.13 -1.46 -2.35
CA GLY A 116 6.30 -2.25 -3.28
C GLY A 116 5.95 -3.66 -2.80
N ASP A 117 6.45 -4.07 -1.63
CA ASP A 117 6.27 -5.41 -1.07
C ASP A 117 4.96 -5.52 -0.29
N ASN A 118 3.86 -5.75 -1.02
CA ASN A 118 2.51 -5.78 -0.45
C ASN A 118 2.12 -7.12 0.22
N PHE A 119 3.03 -8.09 0.31
CA PHE A 119 2.75 -9.39 0.95
C PHE A 119 3.63 -9.60 2.19
N VAL A 120 3.00 -10.07 3.26
CA VAL A 120 3.65 -10.36 4.55
C VAL A 120 4.90 -11.23 4.41
N ARG A 121 4.89 -12.21 3.48
CA ARG A 121 6.04 -13.11 3.25
C ARG A 121 7.33 -12.39 2.85
N PHE A 122 7.24 -11.17 2.31
CA PHE A 122 8.41 -10.39 1.89
C PHE A 122 9.04 -9.61 3.04
N LEU A 123 8.31 -9.37 4.13
CA LEU A 123 8.78 -8.55 5.25
C LEU A 123 10.03 -9.14 5.92
N VAL A 124 10.04 -10.46 6.15
CA VAL A 124 11.19 -11.12 6.80
C VAL A 124 12.44 -11.03 5.92
N GLY A 125 12.28 -11.19 4.60
CA GLY A 125 13.38 -11.05 3.64
C GLY A 125 13.96 -9.64 3.61
N GLY A 126 13.10 -8.63 3.48
CA GLY A 126 13.52 -7.22 3.48
C GLY A 126 14.20 -6.81 4.79
N ALA A 127 13.69 -7.25 5.94
CA ALA A 127 14.33 -6.99 7.23
C ALA A 127 15.73 -7.62 7.33
N LEU A 128 15.90 -8.85 6.84
CA LEU A 128 17.21 -9.52 6.82
C LEU A 128 18.19 -8.82 5.89
N ALA A 129 17.74 -8.37 4.71
CA ALA A 129 18.54 -7.61 3.77
C ALA A 129 19.09 -6.32 4.41
N ILE A 130 18.22 -5.51 5.02
CA ILE A 130 18.59 -4.28 5.74
C ILE A 130 19.57 -4.60 6.88
N ALA A 131 19.28 -5.59 7.70
CA ALA A 131 20.13 -5.96 8.83
C ALA A 131 21.53 -6.42 8.37
N SER A 132 21.59 -7.21 7.28
CA SER A 132 22.85 -7.64 6.68
C SER A 132 23.65 -6.46 6.13
N ASP A 133 22.99 -5.50 5.48
CA ASP A 133 23.66 -4.33 4.92
C ASP A 133 24.25 -3.44 6.03
N ILE A 134 23.46 -3.14 7.06
CA ILE A 134 23.92 -2.43 8.26
C ILE A 134 25.10 -3.15 8.92
N TYR A 135 25.05 -4.48 9.03
CA TYR A 135 26.13 -5.26 9.61
C TYR A 135 27.44 -5.15 8.80
N ARG A 136 27.36 -5.23 7.46
CA ARG A 136 28.52 -5.09 6.57
C ARG A 136 29.14 -3.70 6.67
N GLN A 137 28.32 -2.65 6.60
CA GLN A 137 28.78 -1.26 6.74
C GLN A 137 29.49 -1.04 8.08
N ARG A 138 28.95 -1.55 9.19
CA ARG A 138 29.61 -1.45 10.51
C ARG A 138 30.94 -2.17 10.56
N LYS A 139 31.03 -3.37 9.98
CA LYS A 139 32.27 -4.14 9.93
C LYS A 139 33.36 -3.41 9.15
N GLU A 140 33.00 -2.81 8.02
CA GLU A 140 33.91 -2.00 7.19
C GLU A 140 34.38 -0.76 7.93
N LEU A 141 33.47 -0.02 8.58
CA LEU A 141 33.83 1.15 9.40
C LEU A 141 34.82 0.82 10.53
N ILE A 142 34.62 -0.31 11.22
CA ILE A 142 35.54 -0.78 12.27
C ILE A 142 36.90 -1.13 11.65
N ALA A 143 36.91 -1.82 10.51
CA ALA A 143 38.15 -2.19 9.83
C ALA A 143 38.95 -0.96 9.37
N THR A 144 38.29 0.14 8.94
CA THR A 144 38.97 1.38 8.53
C THR A 144 39.52 2.18 9.72
N HIS A 145 38.93 2.09 10.91
CA HIS A 145 39.40 2.80 12.11
C HIS A 145 40.50 2.07 12.88
N CYS A 146 40.76 0.80 12.56
CA CYS A 146 41.82 0.01 13.17
C CYS A 146 43.12 -0.04 12.34
N VAL A 147 43.24 0.79 11.30
CA VAL A 147 44.44 0.93 10.45
C VAL A 147 45.10 2.28 10.69
#